data_AF-A0A3Q3BXZ7-F1
#
_entry.id   AF-A0A3Q3BXZ7-F1
#
_cell.length_a   1.000
_cell.length_b   1.000
_cell.length_c   1.000
_cell.angle_alpha   90.00
_cell.angle_beta   90.00
_cell.angle_gamma   90.00
#
_symmetry.space_group_name_H-M   'P 1'
#
loop_
_entity.id
_entity.type
_entity.pdbx_description
1 polymer ?
#
loop_
_entity_poly.entity_id
_entity_poly.type
_entity_poly.pdbx_seq_one_letter_code
_entity_poly.pdbx_strand_id
1 'polypeptide(L)'
;MYFQRRMLPQKDGLSLSPAKVFSIFIFHLLIHLNRAESQVVGPHQPVVALVDDDVILPCHVEPAEDVTAQILEWTRSDLNPRFVHVWRSGQDLVNTRNP
;
A
#
# COMPACT_ATOMS: atom_id res chain seq x y z
N MET A 1 -19.15 -57.85 16.89
CA MET A 1 -19.21 -56.96 15.71
C MET A 1 -17.98 -56.07 15.73
N TYR A 2 -17.16 -56.16 14.68
CA TYR A 2 -15.93 -55.37 14.53
C TYR A 2 -16.30 -53.93 14.16
N PHE A 3 -15.67 -52.94 14.80
CA PHE A 3 -15.72 -51.55 14.33
C PHE A 3 -14.31 -51.11 13.90
N GLN A 4 -14.15 -50.97 12.59
CA GLN A 4 -12.89 -50.70 11.89
C GLN A 4 -12.52 -49.21 12.02
N ARG A 5 -11.30 -48.91 12.49
CA ARG A 5 -10.71 -47.56 12.40
C ARG A 5 -10.54 -47.17 10.94
N ARG A 6 -11.13 -46.05 10.54
CA ARG A 6 -10.70 -45.30 9.35
C ARG A 6 -9.98 -44.05 9.87
N MET A 7 -8.66 -44.10 9.97
CA MET A 7 -7.84 -42.91 10.24
C MET A 7 -7.78 -42.10 8.94
N LEU A 8 -8.29 -40.87 8.97
CA LEU A 8 -7.99 -39.88 7.93
C LEU A 8 -6.51 -39.48 8.04
N PRO A 9 -5.83 -39.17 6.94
CA PRO A 9 -4.44 -38.76 6.97
C PRO A 9 -4.29 -37.55 7.89
N GLN A 10 -3.45 -37.71 8.91
CA GLN A 10 -3.10 -36.68 9.85
C GLN A 10 -2.43 -35.54 9.05
N LYS A 11 -3.10 -34.40 8.99
CA LYS A 11 -2.57 -33.19 8.38
C LYS A 11 -1.41 -32.75 9.27
N ASP A 12 -0.19 -32.91 8.78
CA ASP A 12 1.02 -32.58 9.53
C ASP A 12 0.94 -31.14 10.02
N GLY A 13 0.69 -30.99 11.32
CA GLY A 13 0.84 -29.71 11.99
C GLY A 13 2.29 -29.29 11.81
N LEU A 14 2.51 -28.08 11.31
CA LEU A 14 3.83 -27.47 11.15
C LEU A 14 4.61 -27.58 12.47
N SER A 15 5.47 -28.60 12.58
CA SER A 15 6.34 -28.77 13.73
C SER A 15 7.37 -27.64 13.72
N LEU A 16 7.15 -26.61 14.56
CA LEU A 16 8.02 -25.47 14.72
C LEU A 16 9.11 -25.78 15.76
N SER A 17 10.24 -26.29 15.29
CA SER A 17 11.46 -26.40 16.10
C SER A 17 12.02 -25.02 16.45
N PRO A 18 12.80 -24.86 17.55
CA PRO A 18 13.42 -23.59 17.94
C PRO A 18 14.24 -22.92 16.83
N ALA A 19 14.92 -23.73 16.00
CA ALA A 19 15.66 -23.24 14.84
C ALA A 19 14.77 -22.57 13.77
N LYS A 20 13.56 -23.10 13.54
CA LYS A 20 12.58 -22.52 12.61
C LYS A 20 12.05 -21.19 13.14
N VAL A 21 11.77 -21.11 14.44
CA VAL A 21 11.34 -19.87 15.09
C VAL A 21 12.43 -18.81 14.95
N PHE A 22 13.67 -19.13 15.29
CA PHE A 22 14.81 -18.22 15.16
C PHE A 22 15.02 -17.75 13.71
N SER A 23 14.90 -18.66 12.75
CA SER A 23 14.96 -18.34 11.33
C SER A 23 13.85 -17.38 10.91
N ILE A 24 12.59 -17.59 11.33
CA ILE A 24 11.47 -16.69 11.05
C ILE A 24 11.71 -15.30 11.64
N PHE A 25 12.22 -15.20 12.87
CA PHE A 25 12.57 -13.92 13.50
C PHE A 25 13.68 -13.20 12.73
N ILE A 26 14.72 -13.90 12.29
CA ILE A 26 15.77 -13.31 11.45
C ILE A 26 15.18 -12.79 10.14
N PHE A 27 14.34 -13.58 9.46
CA PHE A 27 13.70 -13.12 8.21
C PHE A 27 12.84 -11.88 8.42
N HIS A 28 12.05 -11.81 9.49
CA HIS A 28 11.26 -10.61 9.81
C HIS A 28 12.17 -9.42 10.13
N LEU A 29 13.23 -9.63 10.92
CA LEU A 29 14.19 -8.57 11.24
C LEU A 29 14.88 -8.04 9.99
N LEU A 30 15.27 -8.92 9.06
CA LEU A 30 15.83 -8.55 7.77
C LEU A 30 14.83 -7.75 6.93
N ILE A 31 13.56 -8.16 6.85
CA ILE A 31 12.53 -7.39 6.12
C ILE A 31 12.36 -5.99 6.71
N HIS A 32 12.28 -5.87 8.03
CA HIS A 32 12.15 -4.58 8.70
C HIS A 32 13.39 -3.68 8.55
N LEU A 33 14.59 -4.26 8.60
CA LEU A 33 15.85 -3.50 8.41
C LEU A 33 16.03 -3.00 6.98
N ASN A 34 15.48 -3.69 5.99
CA ASN A 34 15.57 -3.31 4.57
C ASN A 34 14.39 -2.44 4.10
N ARG A 35 13.45 -2.08 4.98
CA ARG A 35 12.31 -1.24 4.59
C ARG A 35 12.77 0.20 4.43
N ALA A 36 12.96 0.63 3.19
CA ALA A 36 13.09 2.04 2.87
C ALA A 36 11.72 2.73 3.03
N GLU A 37 11.69 3.88 3.68
CA GLU A 37 10.51 4.75 3.67
C GLU A 37 10.39 5.39 2.29
N SER A 38 9.23 5.24 1.65
CA SER A 38 8.96 5.80 0.34
C SER A 38 8.35 7.20 0.47
N GLN A 39 8.75 8.11 -0.41
CA GLN A 39 8.29 9.50 -0.41
C GLN A 39 7.72 9.90 -1.76
N VAL A 40 6.72 10.78 -1.73
CA VAL A 40 6.16 11.39 -2.94
C VAL A 40 7.06 12.55 -3.36
N VAL A 41 7.57 12.47 -4.58
CA VAL A 41 8.40 13.50 -5.21
C VAL A 41 7.57 14.21 -6.26
N GLY A 42 7.52 15.54 -6.17
CA GLY A 42 6.86 16.43 -7.13
C GLY A 42 7.86 17.06 -8.12
N PRO A 43 7.39 17.93 -9.02
CA PRO A 43 8.26 18.60 -9.97
C PRO A 43 9.22 19.56 -9.26
N HIS A 44 10.46 19.65 -9.75
CA HIS A 44 11.47 20.56 -9.21
C HIS A 44 11.14 22.05 -9.46
N GLN A 45 10.27 22.34 -10.42
CA GLN A 45 9.86 23.67 -10.78
C GLN A 45 8.32 23.75 -10.80
N PRO A 46 7.73 24.93 -10.55
CA PRO A 46 6.29 25.10 -10.65
C PRO A 46 5.77 24.75 -12.04
N VAL A 47 4.63 24.06 -12.09
CA VAL A 47 3.91 23.82 -13.34
C VAL A 47 3.08 25.06 -13.66
N VAL A 48 3.29 25.65 -14.84
CA VAL A 48 2.57 26.85 -15.30
C VAL A 48 1.56 26.41 -16.37
N ALA A 49 0.34 26.90 -16.25
CA ALA A 49 -0.73 26.69 -17.22
C ALA A 49 -1.43 28.02 -17.52
N LEU A 50 -2.03 28.14 -18.71
CA LEU A 50 -2.90 29.27 -19.02
C LEU A 50 -4.27 29.05 -18.36
N VAL A 51 -5.04 30.14 -18.25
CA VAL A 51 -6.44 30.03 -17.83
C VAL A 51 -7.19 29.22 -18.89
N ASP A 52 -8.04 28.31 -18.43
CA ASP A 52 -8.82 27.35 -19.24
C ASP A 52 -8.03 26.19 -19.87
N ASP A 53 -6.72 26.07 -19.59
CA ASP A 53 -5.94 24.89 -19.95
C ASP A 53 -6.04 23.79 -18.88
N ASP A 54 -6.12 22.54 -19.35
CA ASP A 54 -5.91 21.37 -18.50
C ASP A 54 -4.41 21.18 -18.22
N VAL A 55 -4.08 20.86 -16.96
CA VAL A 55 -2.69 20.64 -16.53
C VAL A 55 -2.54 19.31 -15.81
N ILE A 56 -1.41 18.65 -16.06
CA ILE A 56 -0.99 17.45 -15.32
C ILE A 56 0.03 17.88 -14.27
N LEU A 57 -0.21 17.54 -13.01
CA LEU A 57 0.74 17.71 -11.92
C LEU A 57 1.52 16.40 -11.75
N PRO A 58 2.76 16.30 -12.27
CA PRO A 58 3.51 15.06 -12.19
C PRO A 58 3.93 14.79 -10.75
N CYS A 59 3.86 13.53 -10.34
CA CYS A 59 4.49 13.04 -9.12
C CYS A 59 4.83 11.57 -9.28
N HIS A 60 5.79 11.11 -8.50
CA HIS A 60 6.15 9.71 -8.40
C HIS A 60 6.64 9.39 -7.00
N VAL A 61 6.84 8.11 -6.72
CA VAL A 61 7.32 7.65 -5.42
C VAL A 61 8.76 7.19 -5.54
N GLU A 62 9.60 7.63 -4.60
CA GLU A 62 11.00 7.20 -4.50
C GLU A 62 11.27 6.54 -3.13
N PRO A 63 11.89 5.34 -3.11
CA PRO A 63 12.18 4.47 -4.25
C PRO A 63 10.91 3.97 -4.95
N ALA A 64 11.04 3.50 -6.19
CA ALA A 64 9.89 3.02 -6.96
C ALA A 64 9.21 1.83 -6.25
N GLU A 65 7.92 1.99 -5.99
CA GLU A 65 7.07 1.03 -5.28
C GLU A 65 5.72 0.91 -6.02
N ASP A 66 5.11 -0.28 -5.97
CA ASP A 66 3.72 -0.45 -6.44
C ASP A 66 2.75 0.20 -5.43
N VAL A 67 2.21 1.34 -5.82
CA VAL A 67 1.27 2.12 -5.02
C VAL A 67 -0.18 1.93 -5.44
N THR A 68 -0.49 0.95 -6.29
CA THR A 68 -1.85 0.73 -6.83
C THR A 68 -2.88 0.44 -5.73
N ALA A 69 -2.45 -0.25 -4.66
CA ALA A 69 -3.30 -0.55 -3.50
C ALA A 69 -3.37 0.60 -2.47
N GLN A 70 -2.56 1.64 -2.63
CA GLN A 70 -2.51 2.77 -1.71
C GLN A 70 -3.58 3.82 -2.05
N ILE A 71 -3.75 4.79 -1.16
CA ILE A 71 -4.67 5.92 -1.36
C ILE A 71 -3.89 7.05 -2.02
N LEU A 72 -4.45 7.63 -3.07
CA LEU A 72 -3.93 8.86 -3.69
C LEU A 72 -4.84 10.02 -3.29
N GLU A 73 -4.26 11.05 -2.69
CA GLU A 73 -4.99 12.26 -2.30
C GLU A 73 -4.32 13.49 -2.92
N TRP A 74 -5.10 14.28 -3.64
CA TRP A 74 -4.73 15.63 -4.05
C TRP A 74 -5.47 16.61 -3.15
N THR A 75 -4.71 17.45 -2.45
CA THR A 75 -5.28 18.44 -1.54
C THR A 75 -4.80 19.84 -1.84
N ARG A 76 -5.64 20.80 -1.50
CA ARG A 76 -5.37 22.23 -1.57
C ARG A 76 -5.66 22.82 -0.20
N SER A 77 -4.64 23.44 0.39
CA SER A 77 -4.71 23.97 1.76
C SER A 77 -5.67 25.16 1.90
N ASP A 78 -6.02 25.82 0.79
CA ASP A 78 -6.93 26.96 0.73
C ASP A 78 -8.41 26.56 0.58
N LEU A 79 -8.73 25.27 0.39
CA LEU A 79 -10.10 24.78 0.23
C LEU A 79 -10.66 24.15 1.51
N ASN A 80 -11.99 24.16 1.64
CA ASN A 80 -12.71 23.43 2.69
C ASN A 80 -14.02 22.81 2.13
N PRO A 81 -14.08 21.49 1.89
CA PRO A 81 -13.06 20.48 2.22
C PRO A 81 -11.81 20.59 1.35
N ARG A 82 -10.64 20.23 1.90
CA ARG A 82 -9.33 20.40 1.23
C ARG A 82 -9.09 19.47 0.04
N PHE A 83 -9.95 18.49 -0.20
CA PHE A 83 -9.71 17.44 -1.18
C PHE A 83 -10.14 17.89 -2.58
N VAL A 84 -9.21 17.78 -3.53
CA VAL A 84 -9.46 18.01 -4.96
C VAL A 84 -9.77 16.68 -5.66
N HIS A 85 -9.00 15.64 -5.35
CA HIS A 85 -9.18 14.30 -5.90
C HIS A 85 -8.76 13.26 -4.86
N VAL A 86 -9.52 12.16 -4.74
CA VAL A 86 -9.18 11.05 -3.86
C VAL A 86 -9.47 9.75 -4.59
N TRP A 87 -8.43 8.92 -4.75
CA TRP A 87 -8.55 7.58 -5.29
C TRP A 87 -8.25 6.55 -4.20
N ARG A 88 -9.17 5.60 -4.00
CA ARG A 88 -9.04 4.53 -3.02
C ARG A 88 -9.68 3.26 -3.55
N SER A 89 -8.97 2.13 -3.43
CA SER A 89 -9.49 0.80 -3.78
C SER A 89 -10.04 0.72 -5.22
N GLY A 90 -9.37 1.38 -6.17
CA GLY A 90 -9.78 1.37 -7.57
C GLY A 90 -10.98 2.26 -7.89
N GLN A 91 -11.40 3.12 -6.96
CA GLN A 91 -12.55 4.00 -7.12
C GLN A 91 -12.19 5.43 -6.81
N ASP A 92 -12.87 6.31 -7.54
CA ASP A 92 -12.78 7.75 -7.34
C ASP A 92 -13.84 8.24 -6.34
N LEU A 93 -13.39 8.87 -5.25
CA LEU A 93 -14.25 9.26 -4.12
C LEU A 93 -14.75 10.71 -4.25
N VAL A 94 -15.78 10.89 -5.09
CA VAL A 94 -16.36 12.20 -5.40
C VAL A 94 -16.98 12.90 -4.18
N ASN A 95 -17.59 12.17 -3.26
CA ASN A 95 -18.29 12.73 -2.08
C ASN A 95 -17.39 13.46 -1.08
N THR A 96 -16.06 13.34 -1.21
CA THR A 96 -15.10 13.96 -0.30
C THR A 96 -14.49 15.25 -0.84
N ARG A 97 -14.75 15.58 -2.10
CA ARG A 97 -14.13 16.70 -2.81
C ARG A 97 -14.83 18.02 -2.52
N ASN A 98 -14.10 19.13 -2.67
CA ASN A 98 -14.72 20.44 -2.73
C ASN A 98 -15.68 20.50 -3.94
N PRO A 99 -16.93 20.96 -3.77
CA PRO A 99 -17.86 21.15 -4.88
C PRO A 99 -17.37 22.19 -5.89
#